data_AF-A0AA45KH52-F1
#
_entry.id   AF-A0AA45KH52-F1
#
_cell.length_a   1.000
_cell.length_b   1.000
_cell.length_c   1.000
_cell.angle_alpha   90.00
_cell.angle_beta   90.00
_cell.angle_gamma   90.00
#
_symmetry.space_group_name_H-M   'P 1'
#
loop_
_entity.id
_entity.type
_entity.pdbx_description
1 polymer ?
#
loop_
_entity_poly.entity_id
_entity_poly.type
_entity_poly.pdbx_seq_one_letter_code
_entity_poly.pdbx_strand_id
1 'polypeptide(L)'
;MIDKKFEEKLKNLRELYLDKRPEKSAEEQAQALEAYTKLTDEEKATKLRHQLEMLSEKLVKLDEKLGELRAEKASKADISELKYYIDAVKNKKMILEQKLELIEGGEFDAARREKVKRQLTDLELKRCRALLSKKDCSKIDEKIALKKEAMKRLK
;
A
#
# COMPACT_ATOMS: atom_id res chain seq x y z
N MET A 1 43.19 21.45 -2.67
CA MET A 1 42.90 21.77 -1.26
C MET A 1 41.39 21.72 -1.10
N ILE A 2 40.87 20.82 -0.27
CA ILE A 2 39.43 20.74 -0.01
C ILE A 2 39.04 22.02 0.73
N ASP A 3 37.96 22.68 0.28
CA ASP A 3 37.46 23.92 0.86
C ASP A 3 37.14 23.70 2.35
N LYS A 4 37.76 24.49 3.24
CA LYS A 4 37.56 24.38 4.69
C LYS A 4 36.08 24.50 5.09
N LYS A 5 35.29 25.26 4.33
CA LYS A 5 33.83 25.36 4.54
C LYS A 5 33.10 24.06 4.21
N PHE A 6 33.62 23.26 3.28
CA PHE A 6 33.05 21.97 2.94
C PHE A 6 33.37 20.92 4.00
N GLU A 7 34.58 20.93 4.56
CA GLU A 7 34.93 20.07 5.69
C GLU A 7 34.12 20.38 6.95
N GLU A 8 33.91 21.66 7.27
CA GLU A 8 33.01 22.05 8.38
C GLU A 8 31.57 21.60 8.14
N LYS A 9 31.05 21.75 6.92
CA LYS A 9 29.71 21.25 6.58
C LYS A 9 29.62 19.73 6.72
N LEU A 10 30.64 18.98 6.27
CA LEU A 10 30.69 17.54 6.43
C LEU A 10 30.77 17.12 7.89
N LYS A 11 31.55 17.84 8.70
CA LYS A 11 31.68 17.58 10.13
C LYS A 11 30.35 17.83 10.87
N ASN A 12 29.69 18.95 10.56
CA ASN A 12 28.38 19.28 11.12
C ASN A 12 27.30 18.26 10.70
N LEU A 13 27.33 17.81 9.44
CA LEU A 13 26.41 16.77 8.96
C LEU A 13 26.66 15.42 9.65
N ARG A 14 27.92 15.03 9.86
CA ARG A 14 28.26 13.81 10.61
C ARG A 14 27.79 13.89 12.05
N GLU A 15 28.04 15.01 12.74
CA GLU A 15 27.56 15.19 14.10
C GLU A 15 26.03 15.14 14.21
N LEU A 16 25.30 15.74 13.26
CA LEU A 16 23.84 15.80 13.28
C LEU A 16 23.19 14.43 13.03
N TYR A 17 23.77 13.61 12.16
CA TYR A 17 23.12 12.39 11.64
C TYR A 17 23.74 11.07 12.11
N LEU A 18 25.00 11.07 12.56
CA LEU A 18 25.71 9.88 13.02
C LEU A 18 25.96 9.93 14.52
N ASP A 19 26.46 11.05 15.03
CA ASP A 19 26.92 11.11 16.44
C ASP A 19 25.82 11.56 17.42
N LYS A 20 24.87 12.41 16.98
CA LYS A 20 23.71 12.85 17.79
C LYS A 20 22.40 12.17 17.41
N ARG A 21 22.45 11.14 16.55
CA ARG A 21 21.26 10.34 16.28
C ARG A 21 20.93 9.63 17.60
N PRO A 22 19.77 9.89 18.23
CA PRO A 22 19.36 9.05 19.35
C PRO A 22 19.35 7.61 18.82
N GLU A 23 19.97 6.69 19.54
CA GLU A 23 19.85 5.26 19.26
C GLU A 23 18.38 4.89 19.41
N LYS A 24 17.61 5.12 18.34
CA LYS A 24 16.25 4.64 18.25
C LYS A 24 16.34 3.14 18.39
N SER A 25 15.64 2.60 19.39
CA SER A 25 15.63 1.17 19.64
C SER A 25 15.27 0.43 18.34
N ALA A 26 15.67 -0.83 18.23
CA ALA A 26 15.29 -1.65 17.08
C ALA A 26 13.76 -1.64 16.85
N GLU A 27 12.97 -1.48 17.92
CA GLU A 27 11.51 -1.35 17.89
C GLU A 27 11.06 -0.02 17.29
N GLU A 28 11.67 1.12 17.63
CA GLU A 28 11.33 2.42 17.02
C GLU A 28 11.72 2.48 15.54
N GLN A 29 12.82 1.82 15.16
CA GLN A 29 13.21 1.69 13.75
C GLN A 29 12.28 0.73 13.00
N ALA A 30 11.84 -0.35 13.64
CA ALA A 30 10.84 -1.27 13.09
C ALA A 30 9.47 -0.58 12.92
N GLN A 31 9.03 0.23 13.89
CA GLN A 31 7.80 1.02 13.80
C GLN A 31 7.89 2.10 12.71
N ALA A 32 9.04 2.76 12.54
CA ALA A 32 9.24 3.70 11.45
C ALA A 32 9.27 3.02 10.07
N LEU A 33 9.78 1.78 9.99
CA LEU A 33 9.69 0.95 8.78
C LEU A 33 8.27 0.46 8.52
N GLU A 34 7.52 0.06 9.56
CA GLU A 34 6.09 -0.28 9.49
C GLU A 34 5.25 0.90 9.04
N ALA A 35 5.53 2.13 9.49
CA ALA A 35 4.85 3.33 9.01
C ALA A 35 5.08 3.58 7.49
N TYR A 36 6.17 3.05 6.93
CA TYR A 36 6.46 3.05 5.49
C TYR A 36 6.02 1.75 4.78
N THR A 37 5.50 0.76 5.50
CA THR A 37 4.91 -0.42 4.86
C THR A 37 3.64 0.01 4.13
N LYS A 38 3.63 -0.25 2.82
CA LYS A 38 2.42 -0.10 2.01
C LYS A 38 1.33 -0.95 2.68
N LEU A 39 0.17 -0.34 2.95
CA LEU A 39 -1.01 -1.02 3.52
C LEU A 39 -1.14 -2.44 2.95
N THR A 40 -1.46 -3.39 3.82
CA THR A 40 -1.73 -4.76 3.39
C THR A 40 -2.93 -4.76 2.44
N ASP A 41 -3.05 -5.80 1.63
CA ASP A 41 -4.17 -5.90 0.70
C ASP A 41 -5.50 -6.03 1.46
N GLU A 42 -5.50 -6.64 2.66
CA GLU A 42 -6.61 -6.62 3.63
C GLU A 42 -6.95 -5.20 4.12
N GLU A 43 -5.97 -4.41 4.55
CA GLU A 43 -6.21 -3.03 5.00
C GLU A 43 -6.70 -2.11 3.87
N LYS A 44 -6.26 -2.37 2.63
CA LYS A 44 -6.80 -1.67 1.46
C LYS A 44 -8.24 -2.09 1.19
N ALA A 45 -8.53 -3.38 1.30
CA ALA A 45 -9.87 -3.92 1.08
C ALA A 45 -10.86 -3.38 2.12
N THR A 46 -10.49 -3.34 3.41
CA THR A 46 -11.35 -2.78 4.47
C THR A 46 -11.63 -1.29 4.25
N LYS A 47 -10.62 -0.50 3.89
CA LYS A 47 -10.81 0.92 3.54
C LYS A 47 -11.72 1.11 2.33
N LEU A 48 -11.58 0.27 1.30
CA LEU A 48 -12.44 0.30 0.12
C LEU A 48 -13.88 -0.09 0.46
N ARG A 49 -14.09 -1.13 1.27
CA ARG A 49 -15.41 -1.55 1.76
C ARG A 49 -16.12 -0.42 2.50
N HIS A 50 -15.41 0.26 3.41
CA HIS A 50 -15.97 1.41 4.12
C HIS A 50 -16.32 2.57 3.17
N GLN A 51 -15.47 2.87 2.18
CA GLN A 51 -15.79 3.88 1.17
C GLN A 51 -17.03 3.51 0.34
N LEU A 52 -17.18 2.24 0.00
CA LEU A 52 -18.34 1.73 -0.75
C LEU A 52 -19.63 1.82 0.06
N GLU A 53 -19.57 1.55 1.36
CA GLU A 53 -20.69 1.71 2.30
C GLU A 53 -21.14 3.19 2.34
N MET A 54 -20.20 4.12 2.57
CA MET A 54 -20.48 5.56 2.57
C MET A 54 -21.08 6.07 1.24
N LEU A 55 -20.62 5.53 0.10
CA LEU A 55 -21.20 5.87 -1.21
C LEU A 55 -22.59 5.28 -1.38
N SER A 56 -22.86 4.10 -0.83
CA SER A 56 -24.17 3.46 -0.89
C SER A 56 -25.20 4.24 -0.06
N GLU A 57 -24.84 4.64 1.16
CA GLU A 57 -25.69 5.52 1.98
C GLU A 57 -25.96 6.85 1.30
N LYS A 58 -24.94 7.42 0.65
CA LYS A 58 -25.08 8.67 -0.10
C LYS A 58 -26.04 8.50 -1.28
N LEU A 59 -26.01 7.38 -1.99
CA LEU A 59 -26.94 7.11 -3.07
C LEU A 59 -28.39 7.03 -2.57
N VAL A 60 -28.64 6.35 -1.45
CA VAL A 60 -29.97 6.29 -0.82
C VAL A 60 -30.50 7.69 -0.55
N LYS A 61 -29.70 8.55 0.10
CA LYS A 61 -30.10 9.94 0.39
C LYS A 61 -30.36 10.78 -0.86
N LEU A 62 -29.60 10.54 -1.94
CA LEU A 62 -29.80 11.25 -3.21
C LEU A 62 -31.05 10.76 -3.94
N ASP A 63 -31.34 9.46 -3.88
CA ASP A 63 -32.55 8.88 -4.46
C ASP A 63 -33.81 9.34 -3.69
N GLU A 64 -33.74 9.44 -2.35
CA GLU A 64 -34.78 10.05 -1.51
C GLU A 64 -35.05 11.50 -1.92
N LYS A 65 -33.99 12.32 -2.01
CA LYS A 65 -34.07 13.71 -2.46
C LYS A 65 -34.63 13.85 -3.88
N LEU A 66 -34.31 12.91 -4.77
CA LEU A 66 -34.88 12.87 -6.12
C LEU A 66 -36.39 12.57 -6.08
N GLY A 67 -36.83 11.72 -5.14
CA GLY A 67 -38.24 11.46 -4.86
C GLY A 67 -38.98 12.70 -4.38
N GLU A 68 -38.40 13.43 -3.42
CA GLU A 68 -38.93 14.70 -2.89
C GLU A 68 -39.09 15.75 -4.00
N LEU A 69 -38.05 15.99 -4.81
CA LEU A 69 -38.11 16.96 -5.91
C LEU A 69 -39.19 16.60 -6.96
N ARG A 70 -39.44 15.31 -7.19
CA ARG A 70 -40.52 14.85 -8.07
C ARG A 70 -41.90 15.11 -7.45
N ALA A 71 -42.04 14.91 -6.15
CA ALA A 71 -43.29 15.18 -5.43
C ALA A 71 -43.60 16.69 -5.38
N GLU A 72 -42.59 17.53 -5.18
CA GLU A 72 -42.69 18.99 -5.14
C GLU A 72 -42.85 19.65 -6.53
N LYS A 73 -42.88 18.86 -7.61
CA LYS A 73 -42.90 19.35 -9.00
C LYS A 73 -41.76 20.35 -9.29
N ALA A 74 -40.57 20.05 -8.78
CA ALA A 74 -39.37 20.84 -9.05
C ALA A 74 -39.07 20.93 -10.55
N SER A 75 -38.20 21.88 -10.94
CA SER A 75 -37.92 22.11 -12.35
C SER A 75 -37.26 20.88 -12.99
N LYS A 76 -37.49 20.70 -14.29
CA LYS A 76 -36.83 19.64 -15.06
C LYS A 76 -35.30 19.76 -15.03
N ALA A 77 -34.78 20.98 -14.89
CA ALA A 77 -33.34 21.22 -14.80
C ALA A 77 -32.79 20.65 -13.49
N ASP A 78 -33.39 20.98 -12.35
CA ASP A 78 -32.95 20.51 -11.03
C ASP A 78 -32.99 18.98 -10.92
N ILE A 79 -34.05 18.36 -11.46
CA ILE A 79 -34.17 16.89 -11.52
C ILE A 79 -33.07 16.28 -12.39
N SER A 80 -32.70 16.95 -13.49
CA SER A 80 -31.66 16.47 -14.41
C SER A 80 -30.25 16.60 -13.81
N GLU A 81 -29.97 17.70 -13.13
CA GLU A 81 -28.72 17.90 -12.40
C GLU A 81 -28.53 16.86 -11.30
N LEU A 82 -29.59 16.59 -10.51
CA LEU A 82 -29.52 15.59 -9.45
C LEU A 82 -29.31 14.17 -10.02
N LYS A 83 -29.95 13.83 -11.15
CA LYS A 83 -29.71 12.56 -11.86
C LYS A 83 -28.25 12.44 -12.31
N TYR A 84 -27.70 13.48 -12.93
CA TYR A 84 -26.30 13.49 -13.34
C TYR A 84 -25.37 13.25 -12.16
N TYR A 85 -25.67 13.87 -11.01
CA TYR A 85 -24.90 13.66 -9.78
C TYR A 85 -25.01 12.23 -9.26
N ILE A 86 -26.21 11.65 -9.25
CA ILE A 86 -26.44 10.24 -8.88
C ILE A 86 -25.61 9.32 -9.78
N ASP A 87 -25.61 9.54 -11.09
CA ASP A 87 -24.85 8.74 -12.04
C ASP A 87 -23.34 8.86 -11.83
N ALA A 88 -22.84 10.06 -11.52
CA ALA A 88 -21.44 10.26 -11.16
C ALA A 88 -21.04 9.48 -9.89
N VAL A 89 -21.92 9.46 -8.87
CA VAL A 89 -21.70 8.69 -7.64
C VAL A 89 -21.75 7.18 -7.92
N LYS A 90 -22.69 6.71 -8.75
CA LYS A 90 -22.77 5.30 -9.20
C LYS A 90 -21.51 4.86 -9.93
N ASN A 91 -21.02 5.68 -10.86
CA ASN A 91 -19.78 5.40 -11.59
C ASN A 91 -18.58 5.31 -10.63
N LYS A 92 -18.49 6.21 -9.65
CA LYS A 92 -17.43 6.14 -8.64
C LYS A 92 -17.52 4.86 -7.81
N LYS A 93 -18.74 4.45 -7.40
CA LYS A 93 -18.97 3.21 -6.67
C LYS A 93 -18.51 1.99 -7.49
N MET A 94 -18.92 1.92 -8.76
CA MET A 94 -18.54 0.83 -9.68
C MET A 94 -17.01 0.71 -9.82
N ILE A 95 -16.28 1.82 -9.98
CA ILE A 95 -14.81 1.80 -10.09
C ILE A 95 -14.17 1.26 -8.81
N LEU A 96 -14.71 1.61 -7.63
CA LEU A 96 -14.19 1.11 -6.35
C LEU A 96 -14.52 -0.37 -6.12
N GLU A 97 -15.68 -0.85 -6.58
CA GLU A 97 -16.05 -2.28 -6.56
C GLU A 97 -15.10 -3.10 -7.43
N GLN A 98 -14.83 -2.66 -8.67
CA GLN A 98 -13.85 -3.30 -9.55
C GLN A 98 -12.46 -3.35 -8.89
N LYS A 99 -12.03 -2.24 -8.26
CA LYS A 99 -10.75 -2.20 -7.56
C LYS A 99 -10.70 -3.18 -6.38
N LEU A 100 -11.80 -3.33 -5.64
CA LEU A 100 -11.91 -4.29 -4.55
C LEU A 100 -11.82 -5.72 -5.08
N GLU A 101 -12.53 -6.02 -6.16
CA GLU A 101 -12.50 -7.33 -6.82
C GLU A 101 -11.09 -7.71 -7.28
N LEU A 102 -10.35 -6.78 -7.87
CA LEU A 102 -8.95 -7.00 -8.27
C LEU A 102 -8.03 -7.33 -7.08
N ILE A 103 -8.27 -6.69 -5.93
CA ILE A 103 -7.49 -6.92 -4.71
C ILE A 103 -7.85 -8.27 -4.10
N GLU A 104 -9.15 -8.60 -4.04
CA GLU A 104 -9.64 -9.83 -3.40
C GLU A 104 -9.45 -11.08 -4.26
N GLY A 105 -9.56 -10.91 -5.58
CA GLY A 105 -9.35 -11.93 -6.59
C GLY A 105 -7.87 -12.30 -6.80
N GLY A 106 -6.95 -11.61 -6.13
CA GLY A 106 -5.53 -11.95 -6.18
C GLY A 106 -4.93 -11.83 -7.59
N GLU A 107 -5.49 -10.98 -8.46
CA GLU A 107 -5.04 -10.90 -9.86
C GLU A 107 -3.57 -10.46 -9.95
N PHE A 108 -3.12 -9.66 -8.97
CA PHE A 108 -1.72 -9.30 -8.81
C PHE A 108 -0.85 -10.38 -8.15
N ASP A 109 -1.43 -11.43 -7.59
CA ASP A 109 -0.71 -12.49 -6.87
C ASP A 109 0.07 -13.39 -7.82
N ALA A 110 -0.37 -13.57 -9.07
CA ALA A 110 0.41 -14.29 -10.08
C ALA A 110 1.75 -13.59 -10.36
N ALA A 111 1.71 -12.30 -10.68
CA ALA A 111 2.91 -11.48 -10.92
C ALA A 111 3.77 -11.34 -9.66
N ARG A 112 3.14 -11.20 -8.49
CA ARG A 112 3.84 -11.12 -7.20
C ARG A 112 4.51 -12.44 -6.84
N ARG A 113 3.85 -13.59 -7.08
CA ARG A 113 4.44 -14.93 -6.90
C ARG A 113 5.64 -15.14 -7.80
N GLU A 114 5.52 -14.81 -9.08
CA GLU A 114 6.63 -14.93 -10.04
C GLU A 114 7.84 -14.09 -9.60
N LYS A 115 7.59 -12.86 -9.12
CA LYS A 115 8.65 -12.02 -8.55
C LYS A 115 9.30 -12.65 -7.31
N VAL A 116 8.51 -13.22 -6.40
CA VAL A 116 9.03 -13.89 -5.19
C VAL A 116 9.83 -15.15 -5.55
N LYS A 117 9.40 -15.93 -6.56
CA LYS A 117 10.15 -17.08 -7.09
C LYS A 117 11.54 -16.67 -7.57
N ARG A 118 11.65 -15.64 -8.40
CA ARG A 118 12.95 -15.12 -8.88
C ARG A 118 13.85 -14.68 -7.72
N GLN A 119 13.29 -13.98 -6.74
CA GLN A 119 14.03 -13.57 -5.54
C GLN A 119 14.54 -14.76 -4.73
N LEU A 120 13.76 -15.83 -4.62
CA LEU A 120 14.19 -17.07 -3.95
C LEU A 120 15.32 -17.74 -4.72
N THR A 121 15.21 -17.87 -6.04
CA THR A 121 16.29 -18.43 -6.87
C THR A 121 17.58 -17.64 -6.70
N ASP A 122 17.53 -16.31 -6.71
CA ASP A 122 18.70 -15.46 -6.48
C ASP A 122 19.32 -15.65 -5.07
N LEU A 123 18.49 -15.82 -4.05
CA LEU A 123 18.94 -16.06 -2.68
C LEU A 123 19.55 -17.46 -2.54
N GLU A 124 18.97 -18.48 -3.17
CA GLU A 124 19.50 -19.84 -3.20
C GLU A 124 20.85 -19.89 -3.90
N LEU A 125 21.02 -19.18 -5.04
CA LEU A 125 22.31 -19.06 -5.71
C LEU A 125 23.36 -18.37 -4.81
N LYS A 126 22.96 -17.31 -4.08
CA LYS A 126 23.85 -16.64 -3.10
C LYS A 126 24.23 -17.57 -1.95
N ARG A 127 23.28 -18.35 -1.44
CA ARG A 127 23.51 -19.38 -0.41
C ARG A 127 24.51 -20.42 -0.88
N CYS A 128 24.32 -20.98 -2.08
CA CYS A 128 25.24 -21.95 -2.68
C CYS A 128 26.66 -21.38 -2.81
N ARG A 129 26.81 -20.14 -3.30
CA ARG A 129 28.13 -19.47 -3.39
C ARG A 129 28.77 -19.25 -2.02
N ALA A 130 27.98 -18.89 -1.01
CA ALA A 130 28.46 -18.69 0.37
C ALA A 130 28.92 -20.01 1.00
N LEU A 131 28.16 -21.09 0.83
CA LEU A 131 28.51 -22.45 1.27
C LEU A 131 29.82 -22.94 0.62
N LEU A 132 29.96 -22.77 -0.70
CA LEU A 132 31.20 -23.10 -1.41
C LEU A 132 32.40 -22.29 -0.90
N SER A 133 32.16 -21.06 -0.45
CA SER A 133 33.19 -20.18 0.14
C SER A 133 33.36 -20.37 1.66
N LYS A 134 32.69 -21.36 2.28
CA LYS A 134 32.66 -21.61 3.73
C LYS A 134 32.28 -20.38 4.57
N LYS A 135 31.41 -19.52 4.03
CA LYS A 135 30.89 -18.33 4.72
C LYS A 135 29.58 -18.65 5.45
N ASP A 136 29.30 -17.90 6.51
CA ASP A 136 28.04 -17.98 7.22
C ASP A 136 26.84 -17.65 6.30
N CYS A 137 25.78 -18.45 6.41
CA CYS A 137 24.57 -18.37 5.61
C CYS A 137 23.33 -17.99 6.43
N SER A 138 23.44 -17.82 7.74
CA SER A 138 22.33 -17.52 8.66
C SER A 138 21.37 -16.44 8.13
N LYS A 139 21.90 -15.28 7.75
CA LYS A 139 21.13 -14.14 7.21
C LYS A 139 20.50 -14.41 5.85
N ILE A 140 21.07 -15.32 5.06
CA ILE A 140 20.49 -15.72 3.77
C ILE A 140 19.32 -16.68 4.02
N ASP A 141 19.49 -17.60 4.97
CA ASP A 141 18.47 -18.57 5.37
C ASP A 141 17.24 -17.88 5.98
N GLU A 142 17.44 -16.89 6.85
CA GLU A 142 16.35 -16.04 7.37
C GLU A 142 15.58 -15.34 6.24
N LYS A 143 16.29 -14.76 5.26
CA LYS A 143 15.66 -14.11 4.10
C LYS A 143 14.89 -15.09 3.24
N ILE A 144 15.41 -16.31 3.04
CA ILE A 144 14.71 -17.37 2.31
C ILE A 144 13.43 -17.78 3.06
N ALA A 145 13.51 -17.95 4.38
CA ALA A 145 12.34 -18.29 5.21
C ALA A 145 11.25 -17.21 5.10
N LEU A 146 11.62 -15.94 5.25
CA LEU A 146 10.69 -14.81 5.09
C LEU A 146 10.04 -14.77 3.70
N LYS A 147 10.78 -15.09 2.64
CA LYS A 147 10.25 -15.13 1.26
C LYS A 147 9.33 -16.33 1.01
N LYS A 148 9.62 -17.48 1.62
CA LYS A 148 8.73 -18.66 1.59
C LYS A 148 7.42 -18.38 2.33
N GLU A 149 7.49 -17.76 3.51
CA GLU A 149 6.29 -17.33 4.25
C GLU A 149 5.47 -16.29 3.47
N ALA A 150 6.14 -15.32 2.84
CA ALA A 150 5.46 -14.36 1.97
C ALA A 150 4.76 -15.05 0.78
N MET A 151 5.32 -16.13 0.24
CA MET A 151 4.71 -16.90 -0.85
C MET A 151 3.45 -17.64 -0.40
N LYS A 152 3.43 -18.19 0.82
CA LYS A 152 2.25 -18.86 1.41
C LYS A 152 1.08 -17.91 1.62
N ARG A 153 1.34 -16.61 1.80
CA ARG A 153 0.31 -15.57 1.99
C ARG A 153 -0.32 -15.07 0.70
N LEU A 154 0.22 -15.44 -0.47
CA LEU A 154 -0.37 -15.07 -1.77
C LEU A 154 -1.39 -16.15 -2.15
N LYS A 155 -2.64 -15.74 -2.44
CA LYS A 155 -3.76 -16.64 -2.76
C LYS A 155 -3.59 -17.23 -4.12
#